data_AF-A0A920WPL4-F1
#
_entry.id   AF-A0A920WPL4-F1
#
_cell.length_a   1.000
_cell.length_b   1.000
_cell.length_c   1.000
_cell.angle_alpha   90.00
_cell.angle_beta   90.00
_cell.angle_gamma   90.00
#
_symmetry.space_group_name_H-M   'P 1'
#
loop_
_entity.id
_entity.type
_entity.pdbx_description
1 polymer ?
#
loop_
_entity_poly.entity_id
_entity_poly.type
_entity_poly.pdbx_seq_one_letter_code
_entity_poly.pdbx_strand_id
1 'polypeptide(L)'
;MAARAFTDPDELVALNAIVHPAVGDEMTRRRRDLATTDDTVVLDIPLLVESGHEGLGGVIVVDVDPELALARLVASRGLTAEDARNRIARQASREERLARADLVVDNGGSLDDLAHEVDRAWAWIATLDRPPPGHEVHRIGSRTERN
;
A
#
# COMPACT_ATOMS: atom_id res chain seq x y z
N MET A 1 -3.86 -20.33 12.56
CA MET A 1 -5.02 -19.45 12.32
C MET A 1 -5.03 -18.88 10.91
N ALA A 2 -3.93 -18.25 10.44
CA ALA A 2 -3.80 -17.78 9.06
C ALA A 2 -4.09 -18.87 7.99
N ALA A 3 -3.64 -20.11 8.20
CA ALA A 3 -3.81 -21.18 7.22
C ALA A 3 -5.28 -21.58 6.90
N ARG A 4 -6.24 -21.31 7.81
CA ARG A 4 -7.66 -21.62 7.58
C ARG A 4 -8.42 -20.48 6.89
N ALA A 5 -8.16 -19.24 7.29
CA ALA A 5 -8.80 -18.07 6.70
C ALA A 5 -8.46 -17.86 5.21
N PHE A 6 -7.38 -18.46 4.69
CA PHE A 6 -7.01 -18.37 3.26
C PHE A 6 -7.53 -19.53 2.40
N THR A 7 -8.24 -20.51 2.99
CA THR A 7 -8.77 -21.66 2.24
C THR A 7 -10.26 -21.55 1.90
N ASP A 8 -11.03 -20.80 2.70
CA ASP A 8 -12.45 -20.57 2.47
C ASP A 8 -12.72 -19.06 2.19
N PRO A 9 -13.24 -18.70 1.00
CA PRO A 9 -13.60 -17.33 0.68
C PRO A 9 -14.58 -16.68 1.66
N ASP A 10 -15.55 -17.43 2.20
CA ASP A 10 -16.57 -16.90 3.10
C ASP A 10 -15.98 -16.62 4.50
N GLU A 11 -15.08 -17.48 4.98
CA GLU A 11 -14.32 -17.22 6.22
C GLU A 11 -13.39 -16.01 6.07
N LEU A 12 -12.77 -15.83 4.89
CA LEU A 12 -11.91 -14.68 4.61
C LEU A 12 -12.72 -13.38 4.63
N VAL A 13 -13.92 -13.37 4.04
CA VAL A 13 -14.83 -12.22 4.07
C VAL A 13 -15.24 -11.90 5.51
N ALA A 14 -15.66 -12.91 6.28
CA ALA A 14 -16.04 -12.72 7.68
C ALA A 14 -14.89 -12.18 8.54
N LEU A 15 -13.67 -12.71 8.34
CA LEU A 15 -12.48 -12.21 9.02
C LEU A 15 -12.18 -10.75 8.64
N ASN A 16 -12.20 -10.44 7.34
CA ASN A 16 -11.93 -9.09 6.84
C ASN A 16 -12.95 -8.08 7.34
N ALA A 17 -14.23 -8.46 7.47
CA ALA A 17 -15.29 -7.62 8.02
C ALA A 17 -15.05 -7.23 9.50
N ILE A 18 -14.32 -8.04 10.26
CA ILE A 18 -13.93 -7.73 11.65
C ILE A 18 -12.65 -6.90 11.68
N VAL A 19 -11.65 -7.29 10.87
CA VAL A 19 -10.31 -6.71 10.92
C VAL A 19 -10.27 -5.31 10.31
N HIS A 20 -10.91 -5.08 9.17
CA HIS A 20 -10.80 -3.82 8.44
C HIS A 20 -11.33 -2.60 9.21
N PRO A 21 -12.50 -2.66 9.89
CA PRO A 21 -12.96 -1.54 10.72
C PRO A 21 -11.98 -1.21 11.84
N ALA A 22 -11.51 -2.21 12.58
CA ALA A 22 -10.58 -2.01 13.69
C ALA A 22 -9.24 -1.40 13.24
N VAL A 23 -8.73 -1.81 12.08
CA VAL A 23 -7.52 -1.22 11.48
C VAL A 23 -7.78 0.24 11.06
N GLY A 24 -8.93 0.53 10.44
CA GLY A 24 -9.31 1.89 10.04
C GLY A 24 -9.46 2.84 11.24
N ASP A 25 -10.07 2.37 12.33
CA ASP A 25 -10.22 3.15 13.57
C ASP A 25 -8.86 3.47 14.18
N GLU A 26 -7.94 2.51 14.23
CA GLU A 26 -6.60 2.72 14.79
C GLU A 26 -5.76 3.66 13.90
N MET A 27 -5.85 3.54 12.57
CA MET A 27 -5.21 4.49 11.65
C MET A 27 -5.73 5.91 11.86
N THR A 28 -7.05 6.05 12.00
CA THR A 28 -7.70 7.34 12.29
C THR A 28 -7.26 7.92 13.63
N ARG A 29 -7.20 7.09 14.67
CA ARG A 29 -6.77 7.50 16.01
C ARG A 29 -5.32 8.03 15.99
N ARG A 30 -4.39 7.27 15.41
CA ARG A 30 -2.97 7.68 15.32
C ARG A 30 -2.78 8.97 14.54
N ARG A 31 -3.51 9.14 13.43
CA ARG A 31 -3.50 10.40 12.68
C ARG A 31 -4.00 11.57 13.51
N ARG A 32 -5.08 11.38 14.27
CA ARG A 32 -5.61 12.42 15.17
C ARG A 32 -4.62 12.81 16.26
N ASP A 33 -3.92 11.84 16.84
CA ASP A 33 -2.89 12.10 17.86
C ASP A 33 -1.73 12.97 17.31
N LEU A 34 -1.47 12.92 16.01
CA LEU A 34 -0.44 13.71 15.33
C LEU A 34 -0.97 15.01 14.71
N ALA A 35 -2.28 15.25 14.72
CA ALA A 35 -2.90 16.37 13.99
C ALA A 35 -2.52 17.76 14.54
N THR A 36 -1.97 17.83 15.75
CA THR A 36 -1.47 19.08 16.37
C THR A 36 0.04 19.28 16.19
N THR A 37 0.69 18.40 15.42
CA THR A 37 2.14 18.45 15.16
C THR A 37 2.43 18.83 13.72
N ASP A 38 3.69 19.14 13.45
CA ASP A 38 4.20 19.33 12.10
C ASP A 38 4.74 18.04 11.47
N ASP A 39 4.40 16.87 12.00
CA ASP A 39 4.87 15.58 11.47
C ASP A 39 4.18 15.20 10.15
N THR A 40 4.94 14.59 9.26
CA THR A 40 4.43 13.97 8.03
C THR A 40 4.05 12.52 8.31
N VAL A 41 2.80 12.15 7.99
CA VAL A 41 2.30 10.78 8.15
C VAL A 41 2.33 10.05 6.83
N VAL A 42 3.13 8.98 6.75
CA VAL A 42 3.16 8.04 5.61
C VAL A 42 2.30 6.82 5.95
N LEU A 43 1.31 6.53 5.12
CA LEU A 43 0.46 5.34 5.26
C LEU A 43 0.96 4.25 4.32
N ASP A 44 1.57 3.20 4.87
CA ASP A 44 1.95 2.00 4.12
C ASP A 44 0.73 1.09 3.93
N ILE A 45 0.18 1.07 2.72
CA ILE A 45 -1.06 0.36 2.38
C ILE A 45 -0.78 -0.63 1.23
N PRO A 46 -0.59 -1.92 1.51
CA PRO A 46 -0.18 -2.92 0.51
C PRO A 46 -1.12 -3.14 -0.68
N LEU A 47 -2.42 -2.82 -0.50
CA LEU A 47 -3.47 -2.98 -1.52
C LEU A 47 -4.20 -1.66 -1.78
N LEU A 48 -3.44 -0.57 -1.83
CA LEU A 48 -4.00 0.78 -1.94
C LEU A 48 -4.91 0.94 -3.16
N VAL A 49 -4.51 0.37 -4.30
CA VAL A 49 -5.20 0.51 -5.58
C VAL A 49 -6.49 -0.30 -5.59
N GLU A 50 -6.47 -1.49 -5.00
CA GLU A 50 -7.60 -2.40 -4.93
C GLU A 50 -8.64 -1.92 -3.92
N SER A 51 -8.19 -1.44 -2.76
CA SER A 51 -9.05 -1.00 -1.66
C SER A 51 -9.61 0.40 -1.85
N GLY A 52 -8.87 1.27 -2.55
CA GLY A 52 -9.22 2.68 -2.75
C GLY A 52 -9.21 3.48 -1.45
N HIS A 53 -8.58 4.65 -1.47
CA HIS A 53 -8.61 5.58 -0.33
C HIS A 53 -8.87 6.99 -0.85
N GLU A 54 -9.68 7.72 -0.10
CA GLU A 54 -9.98 9.13 -0.33
C GLU A 54 -9.29 9.98 0.73
N GLY A 55 -9.05 11.25 0.40
CA GLY A 55 -8.40 12.20 1.32
C GLY A 55 -6.88 12.04 1.45
N LEU A 56 -6.21 11.24 0.62
CA LEU A 56 -4.75 11.21 0.61
C LEU A 56 -4.20 12.54 0.06
N GLY A 57 -3.14 13.06 0.68
CA GLY A 57 -2.43 14.26 0.19
C GLY A 57 -1.53 13.96 -1.02
N GLY A 58 -1.16 12.69 -1.20
CA GLY A 58 -0.39 12.22 -2.34
C GLY A 58 -0.20 10.70 -2.27
N VAL A 59 -0.01 10.08 -3.44
CA VAL A 59 0.17 8.64 -3.61
C VAL A 59 1.54 8.36 -4.20
N ILE A 60 2.36 7.63 -3.45
CA ILE A 60 3.67 7.14 -3.91
C ILE A 60 3.53 5.66 -4.26
N VAL A 61 3.98 5.29 -5.45
CA VAL A 61 4.11 3.88 -5.85
C VAL A 61 5.58 3.53 -5.99
N VAL A 62 6.01 2.53 -5.23
CA VAL A 62 7.32 1.89 -5.40
C VAL A 62 7.18 0.84 -6.50
N ASP A 63 7.81 1.08 -7.63
CA ASP A 63 7.72 0.23 -8.81
C ASP A 63 9.03 -0.50 -9.10
N VAL A 64 8.92 -1.68 -9.69
CA VAL A 64 10.06 -2.48 -10.15
C VAL A 64 9.58 -3.39 -11.27
N ASP A 65 10.49 -3.75 -12.17
CA ASP A 65 10.20 -4.74 -13.19
C ASP A 65 9.66 -6.06 -12.58
N PRO A 66 8.56 -6.64 -13.11
CA PRO A 66 7.96 -7.85 -12.54
C PRO A 66 8.89 -9.06 -12.47
N GLU A 67 9.80 -9.24 -13.44
CA GLU A 67 10.75 -10.36 -13.43
C GLU A 67 11.81 -10.16 -12.35
N LEU A 68 12.26 -8.92 -12.13
CA LEU A 68 13.15 -8.59 -11.03
C LEU A 68 12.46 -8.75 -9.66
N ALA A 69 11.19 -8.36 -9.55
CA ALA A 69 10.39 -8.58 -8.33
C ALA A 69 10.29 -10.08 -8.01
N LEU A 70 10.00 -10.89 -9.02
CA LEU A 70 9.92 -12.35 -8.90
C LEU A 70 11.26 -12.94 -8.42
N ALA A 71 12.37 -12.56 -9.06
CA ALA A 71 13.70 -13.01 -8.68
C ALA A 71 14.04 -12.67 -7.22
N ARG A 72 13.72 -11.44 -6.78
CA ARG A 72 13.92 -11.00 -5.39
C ARG A 72 13.06 -11.79 -4.40
N LEU A 73 11.78 -12.04 -4.71
CA LEU A 73 10.89 -12.82 -3.84
C LEU A 73 11.37 -14.26 -3.63
N VAL A 74 11.86 -14.90 -4.70
CA VAL A 74 12.43 -16.25 -4.62
C VAL A 74 13.72 -16.26 -3.80
N ALA A 75 14.64 -15.34 -4.10
CA ALA A 75 15.96 -15.31 -3.46
C ALA A 75 15.92 -14.90 -1.97
N SER A 76 15.04 -13.96 -1.60
CA SER A 76 15.06 -13.36 -0.25
C SER A 76 14.00 -13.92 0.71
N ARG A 77 12.87 -14.43 0.19
CA ARG A 77 11.74 -14.89 1.03
C ARG A 77 11.50 -16.39 0.97
N GLY A 78 12.33 -17.13 0.24
CA GLY A 78 12.23 -18.59 0.13
C GLY A 78 10.93 -19.07 -0.51
N LEU A 79 10.24 -18.19 -1.27
CA LEU A 79 9.02 -18.55 -1.99
C LEU A 79 9.37 -19.37 -3.23
N THR A 80 8.49 -20.30 -3.59
CA THR A 80 8.56 -20.93 -4.91
C THR A 80 8.26 -19.88 -5.99
N ALA A 81 8.80 -20.06 -7.20
CA ALA A 81 8.51 -19.16 -8.31
C ALA A 81 7.00 -19.14 -8.66
N GLU A 82 6.30 -20.26 -8.45
CA GLU A 82 4.86 -20.35 -8.65
C GLU A 82 4.09 -19.53 -7.61
N ASP A 83 4.41 -19.68 -6.32
CA ASP A 83 3.77 -18.90 -5.25
C ASP A 83 4.00 -17.40 -5.41
N ALA A 84 5.21 -17.00 -5.79
CA ALA A 84 5.55 -15.61 -6.03
C ALA A 84 4.74 -15.03 -7.21
N ARG A 85 4.63 -15.76 -8.33
CA ARG A 85 3.77 -15.35 -9.46
C ARG A 85 2.30 -15.25 -9.07
N ASN A 86 1.78 -16.24 -8.34
CA ASN A 86 0.40 -16.25 -7.87
C ASN A 86 0.10 -15.05 -6.95
N ARG A 87 1.06 -14.64 -6.12
CA ARG A 87 0.92 -13.43 -5.28
C ARG A 87 0.92 -12.15 -6.10
N ILE A 88 1.84 -12.02 -7.06
CA ILE A 88 1.90 -10.86 -7.96
C ILE A 88 0.61 -10.74 -8.77
N ALA A 89 0.11 -11.86 -9.31
CA ALA A 89 -1.10 -11.90 -10.15
C ALA A 89 -2.41 -11.60 -9.40
N ARG A 90 -2.43 -11.69 -8.06
CA ARG A 90 -3.59 -11.35 -7.23
C ARG A 90 -3.70 -9.87 -6.89
N GLN A 91 -2.66 -9.10 -7.17
CA GLN A 91 -2.62 -7.66 -6.94
C GLN A 91 -3.04 -6.90 -8.21
N ALA A 92 -3.33 -5.61 -8.06
CA ALA A 92 -3.52 -4.70 -9.17
C ALA A 92 -2.31 -4.75 -10.12
N SER A 93 -2.59 -4.69 -11.41
CA SER A 93 -1.57 -4.70 -12.45
C SER A 93 -0.61 -3.52 -12.29
N ARG A 94 0.61 -3.67 -12.81
CA ARG A 94 1.61 -2.60 -12.79
C ARG A 94 1.05 -1.30 -13.39
N GLU A 95 0.35 -1.39 -14.51
CA GLU A 95 -0.32 -0.25 -15.15
C GLU A 95 -1.35 0.42 -14.23
N GLU A 96 -2.23 -0.35 -13.59
CA GLU A 96 -3.21 0.20 -12.64
C GLU A 96 -2.54 0.89 -11.45
N ARG A 97 -1.43 0.34 -10.94
CA ARG A 97 -0.67 0.98 -9.86
C ARG A 97 -0.05 2.29 -10.31
N LEU A 98 0.66 2.29 -11.43
CA LEU A 98 1.32 3.48 -11.96
C LEU A 98 0.31 4.59 -12.33
N ALA A 99 -0.87 4.22 -12.85
CA ALA A 99 -1.93 5.17 -13.16
C ALA A 99 -2.53 5.88 -11.93
N ARG A 100 -2.29 5.37 -10.72
CA ARG A 100 -2.74 5.96 -9.45
C ARG A 100 -1.64 6.72 -8.72
N ALA A 101 -0.41 6.69 -9.22
CA ALA A 101 0.72 7.33 -8.57
C ALA A 101 0.77 8.83 -8.90
N ASP A 102 0.91 9.67 -7.87
CA ASP A 102 1.34 11.06 -8.05
C ASP A 102 2.87 11.14 -8.19
N LEU A 103 3.57 10.20 -7.55
CA LEU A 103 5.01 10.01 -7.68
C LEU A 103 5.36 8.52 -7.74
N VAL A 104 6.29 8.18 -8.63
CA VAL A 104 6.87 6.83 -8.73
C VAL A 104 8.29 6.82 -8.16
N VAL A 105 8.58 5.82 -7.35
CA VAL A 105 9.91 5.47 -6.85
C VAL A 105 10.37 4.21 -7.58
N ASP A 106 11.45 4.33 -8.35
CA ASP A 106 12.04 3.18 -9.05
C ASP A 106 12.90 2.36 -8.08
N ASN A 107 12.56 1.09 -7.93
CA ASN A 107 13.27 0.13 -7.09
C ASN A 107 14.00 -0.93 -7.93
N GLY A 108 14.24 -0.67 -9.22
CA GLY A 108 14.99 -1.54 -10.11
C GLY A 108 16.50 -1.52 -9.88
N GLY A 109 17.02 -0.43 -9.31
CA GLY A 109 18.45 -0.24 -9.08
C GLY A 109 19.01 -0.92 -7.83
N SER A 110 20.18 -0.44 -7.43
CA SER A 110 20.86 -0.77 -6.18
C SER A 110 20.20 -0.10 -4.96
N LEU A 111 20.66 -0.44 -3.75
CA LEU A 111 20.20 0.26 -2.54
C LEU A 111 20.62 1.74 -2.52
N ASP A 112 21.76 2.08 -3.12
CA ASP A 112 22.20 3.47 -3.24
C ASP A 112 21.29 4.23 -4.22
N ASP A 113 20.90 3.61 -5.35
CA ASP A 113 19.92 4.20 -6.26
C ASP A 113 18.58 4.44 -5.55
N LEU A 114 18.10 3.43 -4.79
CA LEU A 114 16.87 3.56 -4.01
C LEU A 114 16.96 4.67 -2.96
N ALA A 115 18.12 4.89 -2.33
CA ALA A 115 18.31 5.98 -1.38
C ALA A 115 18.10 7.35 -2.06
N HIS A 116 18.64 7.55 -3.26
CA HIS A 116 18.41 8.77 -4.03
C HIS A 116 16.94 8.94 -4.45
N GLU A 117 16.26 7.85 -4.79
CA GLU A 117 14.83 7.87 -5.11
C GLU A 117 13.98 8.26 -3.89
N VAL A 118 14.35 7.79 -2.70
CA VAL A 118 13.71 8.16 -1.43
C VAL A 118 13.95 9.63 -1.10
N ASP A 119 15.16 10.16 -1.31
CA ASP A 119 15.45 11.58 -1.12
C ASP A 119 14.62 12.45 -2.06
N ARG A 120 14.48 12.04 -3.33
CA ARG A 120 13.60 12.72 -4.29
C ARG A 120 12.14 12.67 -3.84
N ALA A 121 11.67 11.52 -3.36
CA ALA A 121 10.33 11.37 -2.85
C ALA A 121 10.08 12.26 -1.64
N TRP A 122 11.05 12.34 -0.73
CA TRP A 122 10.96 13.22 0.44
C TRP A 122 10.90 14.70 0.04
N ALA A 123 11.74 15.12 -0.90
CA ALA A 123 11.71 16.47 -1.43
C ALA A 123 10.33 16.82 -2.04
N TRP A 124 9.72 15.88 -2.79
CA TRP A 124 8.37 16.04 -3.32
C TRP A 124 7.30 16.10 -2.23
N ILE A 125 7.35 15.21 -1.23
CA ILE A 125 6.42 15.21 -0.09
C ILE A 125 6.44 16.58 0.61
N ALA A 126 7.62 17.18 0.78
CA ALA A 126 7.78 18.49 1.41
C ALA A 126 7.13 19.65 0.61
N THR A 127 6.77 19.43 -0.65
CA THR A 127 6.04 20.42 -1.47
C THR A 127 4.52 20.29 -1.40
N LEU A 128 4.00 19.21 -0.82
CA LEU A 128 2.56 18.97 -0.73
C LEU A 128 1.91 19.89 0.31
N ASP A 129 0.70 20.35 -0.01
CA ASP A 129 -0.10 21.12 0.93
C ASP A 129 -0.49 20.28 2.14
N ARG A 130 -0.34 20.86 3.34
CA ARG A 130 -0.80 20.19 4.56
C ARG A 130 -2.33 20.20 4.60
N PRO A 131 -2.98 19.03 4.73
CA PRO A 131 -4.43 18.99 4.87
C PRO A 131 -4.86 19.72 6.16
N PRO A 132 -6.06 20.34 6.17
CA PRO A 132 -6.54 21.06 7.33
C PRO A 132 -6.74 20.13 8.55
N PRO A 133 -6.72 20.67 9.78
CA PRO A 133 -7.06 19.89 10.97
C PRO A 133 -8.44 19.22 10.82
N GLY A 134 -8.53 17.94 11.19
CA GLY A 134 -9.77 17.16 11.07
C GLY A 134 -10.01 16.58 9.67
N HIS A 135 -9.08 16.73 8.73
CA HIS A 135 -9.14 16.04 7.45
C HIS A 135 -9.18 14.52 7.65
N GLU A 136 -10.13 13.86 7.01
CA GLU A 136 -10.34 12.42 7.13
C GLU A 136 -9.68 11.68 5.96
N VAL A 137 -9.16 10.49 6.24
CA VAL A 137 -8.74 9.53 5.21
C VAL A 137 -9.52 8.26 5.48
N HIS A 138 -10.33 7.88 4.50
CA HIS A 138 -11.21 6.73 4.60
C HIS A 138 -10.99 5.80 3.41
N ARG A 139 -11.12 4.51 3.71
CA ARG A 139 -11.14 3.45 2.71
C ARG A 139 -12.49 3.49 1.97
N ILE A 140 -12.45 3.38 0.65
CA ILE A 140 -13.64 3.41 -0.22
C ILE A 140 -14.22 2.00 -0.42
N GLY A 141 -13.44 0.97 -0.10
CA GLY A 141 -13.81 -0.43 -0.19
C GLY A 141 -13.39 -1.06 -1.52
N SER A 142 -12.98 -2.33 -1.45
CA SER A 142 -12.46 -3.04 -2.61
C SER A 142 -13.55 -3.36 -3.62
N ARG A 143 -13.17 -3.50 -4.90
CA ARG A 143 -14.07 -3.94 -5.98
C ARG A 143 -14.75 -5.29 -5.68
N THR A 144 -14.15 -6.09 -4.80
CA THR A 144 -14.62 -7.41 -4.36
C THR A 144 -15.65 -7.36 -3.22
N GLU A 145 -15.72 -6.26 -2.46
CA GLU A 145 -16.68 -6.07 -1.36
C GLU A 145 -18.03 -5.49 -1.82
N ARG A 146 -18.16 -5.14 -3.11
CA ARG A 146 -19.37 -4.55 -3.72
C ARG A 146 -20.21 -5.53 -4.56
N ASN A 147 -19.90 -6.83 -4.54
CA ASN A 147 -20.67 -7.88 -5.24
C ASN A 147 -21.07 -8.98 -4.26
#